data_AF-A0A812Z416-F1
#
_entry.id   AF-A0A812Z416-F1
#
_cell.length_a   1.000
_cell.length_b   1.000
_cell.length_c   1.000
_cell.angle_alpha   90.00
_cell.angle_beta   90.00
_cell.angle_gamma   90.00
#
_symmetry.space_group_name_H-M   'P 1'
#
loop_
_entity.id
_entity.type
_entity.pdbx_description
1 polymer ?
#
loop_
_entity_poly.entity_id
_entity_poly.type
_entity_poly.pdbx_seq_one_letter_code
_entity_poly.pdbx_strand_id
1 'polypeptide(L)'
;MVAAFEDAQVESQTQPLQDTAAEPPACVLCQKTFAAQDLTGRWTSKKCKTCAALEMKLWRQLGSFEPWKNTTAAEKAEFYKGSGEYKDWPTLEARLTDVLTSRAVRFQKECEKGEYLPATVYLAKGFTQEHIDNCDDRREHPHLGETILEGSERGGSFPTIRIPIQSRSTGEIRESIQEEINKRVKDVRKKKGDPTTKDWDLPSHTSKESQTAKAETAAKKAAVKAKKQAVAVAQSSLASVTSLWCSVSTWEGKETDPALLAKLKDLKCKLGQWKLSAEQVLAKKDTEEVVPLAFSKSDLKTLSKEVQDVLGDCKQAQKEKNRLKKAAKEAKPAATEAENPPTLKRRRVNKGS
;
A
#
# COMPACT_ATOMS: atom_id res chain seq x y z
N MET A 1 12.76 -30.89 99.60
CA MET A 1 12.60 -31.40 98.22
C MET A 1 11.13 -31.70 98.02
N VAL A 2 10.48 -30.91 97.16
CA VAL A 2 9.35 -31.23 96.25
C VAL A 2 8.86 -29.87 95.74
N ALA A 3 8.71 -29.81 94.42
CA ALA A 3 8.65 -28.61 93.58
C ALA A 3 7.32 -27.84 93.69
N ALA A 4 7.40 -26.52 93.61
CA ALA A 4 6.29 -25.66 93.22
C ALA A 4 6.43 -25.38 91.71
N PHE A 5 5.44 -25.83 90.93
CA PHE A 5 5.27 -25.47 89.53
C PHE A 5 4.63 -24.07 89.48
N GLU A 6 5.33 -23.11 88.89
CA GLU A 6 4.76 -21.83 88.51
C GLU A 6 4.08 -21.98 87.14
N ASP A 7 2.76 -21.76 87.12
CA ASP A 7 1.94 -21.67 85.92
C ASP A 7 2.34 -20.45 85.08
N ALA A 8 2.95 -20.71 83.91
CA ALA A 8 3.17 -19.69 82.90
C ALA A 8 1.83 -19.38 82.19
N GLN A 9 1.19 -18.28 82.58
CA GLN A 9 0.12 -17.66 81.80
C GLN A 9 0.68 -17.18 80.45
N VAL A 10 0.33 -17.89 79.38
CA VAL A 10 0.51 -17.44 78.01
C VAL A 10 -0.58 -16.41 77.70
N GLU A 11 -0.30 -15.14 77.95
CA GLU A 11 -1.10 -14.03 77.43
C GLU A 11 -1.04 -14.04 75.91
N SER A 12 -2.15 -14.46 75.30
CA SER A 12 -2.38 -14.41 73.87
C SER A 12 -2.55 -12.95 73.47
N GLN A 13 -1.44 -12.29 73.14
CA GLN A 13 -1.46 -11.00 72.45
C GLN A 13 -2.12 -11.19 71.09
N THR A 14 -3.44 -10.98 71.05
CA THR A 14 -4.15 -10.73 69.80
C THR A 14 -3.76 -9.32 69.39
N GLN A 15 -2.69 -9.20 68.60
CA GLN A 15 -2.37 -7.93 67.95
C GLN A 15 -3.60 -7.49 67.15
N PRO A 16 -4.15 -6.29 67.36
CA PRO A 16 -5.11 -5.75 66.41
C PRO A 16 -4.38 -5.67 65.07
N LEU A 17 -4.91 -6.37 64.07
CA LEU A 17 -4.58 -6.16 62.67
C LEU A 17 -4.59 -4.66 62.44
N GLN A 18 -3.40 -4.09 62.29
CA GLN A 18 -3.25 -2.72 61.85
C GLN A 18 -4.01 -2.66 60.52
N ASP A 19 -5.14 -1.96 60.53
CA ASP A 19 -5.75 -1.43 59.32
C ASP A 19 -4.65 -0.60 58.65
N THR A 20 -3.89 -1.24 57.76
CA THR A 20 -3.08 -0.54 56.78
C THR A 20 -4.09 0.33 56.06
N ALA A 21 -4.12 1.62 56.39
CA ALA A 21 -5.04 2.59 55.84
C ALA A 21 -5.02 2.42 54.32
N ALA A 22 -6.04 1.73 53.80
CA ALA A 22 -6.07 1.36 52.41
C ALA A 22 -6.01 2.66 51.63
N GLU A 23 -4.95 2.85 50.83
CA GLU A 23 -4.78 4.08 50.07
C GLU A 23 -6.09 4.42 49.36
N PRO A 24 -6.56 5.68 49.46
CA PRO A 24 -7.85 6.05 48.90
C PRO A 24 -7.86 5.69 47.41
N PRO A 25 -8.87 4.97 46.93
CA PRO A 25 -8.86 4.43 45.58
C PRO A 25 -8.74 5.56 44.56
N ALA A 26 -7.89 5.36 43.55
CA ALA A 26 -7.65 6.33 42.49
C ALA A 26 -8.45 6.00 41.23
N CYS A 27 -8.82 7.03 40.46
CA CYS A 27 -9.40 6.84 39.15
C CYS A 27 -8.33 6.34 38.15
N VAL A 28 -8.59 5.23 37.46
CA VAL A 28 -7.67 4.67 36.44
C VAL A 28 -7.38 5.63 35.29
N LEU A 29 -8.32 6.52 34.97
CA LEU A 29 -8.17 7.46 33.86
C LEU A 29 -7.42 8.72 34.26
N CYS A 30 -7.84 9.45 35.30
CA CYS A 30 -7.19 10.71 35.69
C CYS A 30 -6.22 10.60 36.87
N GLN A 31 -6.06 9.42 37.47
CA GLN A 31 -5.18 9.16 38.63
C GLN A 31 -5.41 10.06 39.85
N LYS A 32 -6.51 10.80 39.91
CA LYS A 32 -6.93 11.53 41.11
C LYS A 32 -7.55 10.55 42.12
N THR A 33 -7.28 10.75 43.40
CA THR A 33 -7.86 9.99 44.50
C THR A 33 -9.29 10.47 44.77
N PHE A 34 -10.18 9.53 45.06
CA PHE A 34 -11.59 9.82 45.36
C PHE A 34 -12.06 8.95 46.52
N ALA A 35 -13.16 9.34 47.16
CA ALA A 35 -13.89 8.44 48.01
C ALA A 35 -14.39 7.24 47.18
N ALA A 36 -14.41 6.04 47.79
CA ALA A 36 -14.82 4.82 47.09
C ALA A 36 -16.22 4.92 46.46
N GLN A 37 -17.11 5.74 47.03
CA GLN A 37 -18.48 5.98 46.57
C GLN A 37 -18.56 6.85 45.30
N ASP A 38 -17.53 7.65 45.00
CA ASP A 38 -17.50 8.53 43.82
C ASP A 38 -16.85 7.88 42.59
N LEU A 39 -16.35 6.66 42.77
CA LEU A 39 -15.81 5.83 41.71
C LEU A 39 -16.86 4.84 41.23
N THR A 40 -16.94 4.71 39.91
CA THR A 40 -17.82 3.77 39.20
C THR A 40 -16.98 2.71 38.49
N GLY A 41 -17.48 1.49 38.34
CA GLY A 41 -16.78 0.39 37.66
C GLY A 41 -16.30 -0.73 38.59
N ARG A 42 -15.81 -1.82 38.00
CA ARG A 42 -15.32 -2.99 38.75
C ARG A 42 -13.88 -2.77 39.23
N TRP A 43 -13.56 -3.30 40.42
CA TRP A 43 -12.23 -3.44 41.05
C TRP A 43 -11.04 -2.72 40.37
N THR A 44 -10.51 -3.26 39.28
CA THR A 44 -9.30 -2.76 38.58
C THR A 44 -9.53 -1.63 37.58
N SER A 45 -10.78 -1.20 37.39
CA SER A 45 -11.22 -0.23 36.37
C SER A 45 -12.11 0.86 36.96
N LYS A 46 -11.82 1.30 38.19
CA LYS A 46 -12.56 2.36 38.86
C LYS A 46 -12.34 3.71 38.15
N LYS A 47 -13.42 4.37 37.75
CA LYS A 47 -13.44 5.65 37.04
C LYS A 47 -14.29 6.66 37.80
N CYS A 48 -13.80 7.89 37.97
CA CYS A 48 -14.64 8.96 38.50
C CYS A 48 -15.76 9.31 37.51
N LYS A 49 -16.87 9.87 38.01
CA LYS A 49 -18.05 10.24 37.21
C LYS A 49 -17.68 11.11 36.00
N THR A 50 -16.76 12.05 36.17
CA THR A 50 -16.29 12.95 35.11
C THR A 50 -15.54 12.20 34.00
N CYS A 51 -14.61 11.31 34.36
CA CYS A 51 -13.85 10.54 33.37
C CYS A 51 -14.74 9.52 32.65
N ALA A 52 -15.68 8.89 33.36
CA ALA A 52 -16.64 7.97 32.76
C ALA A 52 -17.56 8.69 31.75
N ALA A 53 -18.07 9.87 32.10
CA ALA A 53 -18.85 10.69 31.18
C ALA A 53 -18.04 11.13 29.96
N LEU A 54 -16.78 11.50 30.16
CA LEU A 54 -15.89 11.91 29.07
C LEU A 54 -15.58 10.77 28.11
N GLU A 55 -15.28 9.58 28.64
CA GLU A 55 -15.04 8.38 27.87
C GLU A 55 -16.28 7.98 27.04
N MET A 56 -17.47 8.06 27.63
CA MET A 56 -18.73 7.85 26.91
C MET A 56 -18.94 8.89 25.80
N LYS A 57 -18.56 10.15 26.00
CA LYS A 57 -18.61 11.17 24.94
C LYS A 57 -17.65 10.85 23.80
N LEU A 58 -16.41 10.46 24.11
CA LEU A 58 -15.43 10.03 23.11
C LEU A 58 -15.97 8.85 22.30
N TRP A 59 -16.51 7.84 22.98
CA TRP A 59 -17.12 6.67 22.32
C TRP A 59 -18.33 7.05 21.45
N ARG A 60 -19.19 7.98 21.90
CA ARG A 60 -20.34 8.45 21.09
C ARG A 60 -19.91 9.17 19.81
N GLN A 61 -18.78 9.86 19.83
CA GLN A 61 -18.31 10.68 18.71
C GLN A 61 -17.37 9.92 17.78
N LEU A 62 -16.55 9.04 18.33
CA LEU A 62 -15.51 8.32 17.60
C LEU A 62 -15.84 6.82 17.42
N GLY A 63 -16.88 6.29 18.07
CA GLY A 63 -17.31 4.90 17.95
C GLY A 63 -16.35 3.93 18.65
N SER A 64 -16.06 2.80 17.98
CA SER A 64 -15.06 1.80 18.41
C SER A 64 -13.62 2.30 18.29
N PHE A 65 -13.41 3.54 17.85
CA PHE A 65 -12.09 4.14 17.78
C PHE A 65 -11.48 4.29 19.17
N GLU A 66 -10.29 3.73 19.34
CA GLU A 66 -9.50 3.85 20.56
C GLU A 66 -8.32 4.83 20.34
N PRO A 67 -8.48 6.13 20.68
CA PRO A 67 -7.39 7.11 20.54
C PRO A 67 -6.16 6.79 21.41
N TRP A 68 -6.33 5.88 22.35
CA TRP A 68 -5.34 5.55 23.38
C TRP A 68 -4.55 4.27 23.10
N LYS A 69 -4.79 3.57 21.98
CA LYS A 69 -4.25 2.21 21.69
C LYS A 69 -2.72 2.10 21.85
N ASN A 70 -1.99 3.21 21.62
CA ASN A 70 -0.55 3.26 21.78
C ASN A 70 -0.07 4.30 22.81
N THR A 71 -0.96 5.00 23.53
CA THR A 71 -0.54 6.08 24.45
C THR A 71 -0.10 5.55 25.80
N THR A 72 0.86 6.22 26.43
CA THR A 72 1.24 5.88 27.81
C THR A 72 0.10 6.20 28.79
N ALA A 73 0.08 5.49 29.92
CA ALA A 73 -0.91 5.75 30.98
C ALA A 73 -0.80 7.19 31.52
N ALA A 74 0.40 7.78 31.51
CA ALA A 74 0.65 9.16 31.93
C ALA A 74 0.04 10.19 30.96
N GLU A 75 0.25 10.05 29.65
CA GLU A 75 -0.35 10.93 28.64
C GLU A 75 -1.88 10.84 28.65
N LYS A 76 -2.41 9.62 28.78
CA LYS A 76 -3.85 9.38 28.95
C LYS A 76 -4.34 10.12 30.19
N ALA A 77 -3.63 9.99 31.32
CA ALA A 77 -4.02 10.65 32.56
C ALA A 77 -3.99 12.18 32.47
N GLU A 78 -3.00 12.75 31.80
CA GLU A 78 -2.92 14.19 31.58
C GLU A 78 -4.09 14.71 30.75
N PHE A 79 -4.48 13.99 29.69
CA PHE A 79 -5.66 14.32 28.92
C PHE A 79 -6.93 14.31 29.79
N TYR A 80 -7.19 13.24 30.54
CA TYR A 80 -8.39 13.14 31.37
C TYR A 80 -8.39 14.12 32.55
N LYS A 81 -7.22 14.43 33.13
CA LYS A 81 -7.07 15.40 34.22
C LYS A 81 -7.52 16.80 33.80
N GLY A 82 -7.11 17.25 32.61
CA GLY A 82 -7.46 18.59 32.15
C GLY A 82 -8.69 18.65 31.24
N SER A 83 -9.20 17.52 30.74
CA SER A 83 -10.40 17.50 29.89
C SER A 83 -11.72 17.30 30.64
N GLY A 84 -11.67 17.09 31.96
CA GLY A 84 -12.86 16.78 32.75
C GLY A 84 -13.93 17.86 32.77
N GLU A 85 -13.55 19.12 32.54
CA GLU A 85 -14.46 20.27 32.63
C GLU A 85 -15.11 20.64 31.28
N TYR A 86 -14.59 20.12 30.16
CA TYR A 86 -15.13 20.47 28.84
C TYR A 86 -16.45 19.76 28.57
N LYS A 87 -17.48 20.57 28.36
CA LYS A 87 -18.83 20.08 28.10
C LYS A 87 -19.07 19.88 26.60
N ASP A 88 -18.50 20.76 25.80
CA ASP A 88 -18.68 20.86 24.36
C ASP A 88 -17.67 19.99 23.59
N TRP A 89 -18.14 19.43 22.47
CA TRP A 89 -17.32 18.57 21.62
C TRP A 89 -16.18 19.32 20.91
N PRO A 90 -16.36 20.53 20.36
CA PRO A 90 -15.29 21.23 19.66
C PRO A 90 -14.04 21.47 20.52
N THR A 91 -14.22 21.87 21.79
CA THR A 91 -13.09 22.05 22.71
C THR A 91 -12.41 20.72 23.05
N LEU A 92 -13.21 19.66 23.25
CA LEU A 92 -12.68 18.32 23.48
C LEU A 92 -11.91 17.77 22.27
N GLU A 93 -12.42 18.02 21.06
CA GLU A 93 -11.80 17.64 19.79
C GLU A 93 -10.47 18.37 19.58
N ALA A 94 -10.43 19.68 19.83
CA ALA A 94 -9.21 20.48 19.73
C ALA A 94 -8.14 19.96 20.70
N ARG A 95 -8.53 19.65 21.94
CA ARG A 95 -7.60 19.13 22.95
C ARG A 95 -7.13 17.71 22.66
N LEU A 96 -8.02 16.84 22.20
CA LEU A 96 -7.65 15.50 21.76
C LEU A 96 -6.66 15.57 20.60
N THR A 97 -6.93 16.43 19.62
CA THR A 97 -6.06 16.67 18.47
C THR A 97 -4.69 17.17 18.92
N ASP A 98 -4.63 18.13 19.83
CA ASP A 98 -3.36 18.68 20.31
C ASP A 98 -2.51 17.65 21.07
N VAL A 99 -3.12 16.81 21.91
CA VAL A 99 -2.42 15.72 22.61
C VAL A 99 -1.87 14.70 21.61
N LEU A 100 -2.68 14.27 20.65
CA LEU A 100 -2.23 13.33 19.61
C LEU A 100 -1.16 13.95 18.71
N THR A 101 -1.27 15.23 18.37
CA THR A 101 -0.30 15.99 17.56
C THR A 101 1.02 16.09 18.28
N SER A 102 1.01 16.56 19.53
CA SER A 102 2.21 16.74 20.35
C SER A 102 2.98 15.43 20.51
N ARG A 103 2.25 14.33 20.68
CA ARG A 103 2.85 12.99 20.73
C ARG A 103 3.48 12.60 19.39
N ALA A 104 2.77 12.74 18.29
CA ALA A 104 3.27 12.39 16.96
C ALA A 104 4.50 13.24 16.60
N VAL A 105 4.51 14.53 16.96
CA VAL A 105 5.68 15.42 16.82
C VAL A 105 6.85 14.93 17.67
N ARG A 106 6.62 14.53 18.92
CA ARG A 106 7.67 13.98 19.80
C ARG A 106 8.26 12.69 19.23
N PHE A 107 7.41 11.75 18.80
CA PHE A 107 7.85 10.52 18.14
C PHE A 107 8.65 10.82 16.88
N GLN A 108 8.18 11.75 16.05
CA GLN A 108 8.90 12.16 14.85
C GLN A 108 10.26 12.80 15.18
N LYS A 109 10.33 13.68 16.19
CA LYS A 109 11.61 14.26 16.66
C LYS A 109 12.57 13.19 17.18
N GLU A 110 12.08 12.11 17.77
CA GLU A 110 12.91 10.98 18.21
C GLU A 110 13.39 10.13 17.01
N CYS A 111 12.57 9.96 15.99
CA CYS A 111 12.88 9.22 14.76
C CYS A 111 13.71 10.02 13.73
N GLU A 112 13.65 11.35 13.74
CA GLU A 112 14.38 12.25 12.80
C GLU A 112 15.85 12.47 13.17
N LYS A 113 16.29 11.95 14.32
CA LYS A 113 17.71 11.93 14.64
C LYS A 113 18.39 10.91 13.72
N GLY A 114 19.43 11.31 12.97
CA GLY A 114 20.10 10.49 11.95
C GLY A 114 20.73 9.18 12.46
N GLU A 115 21.50 8.48 11.65
CA GLU A 115 22.22 7.27 12.10
C GLU A 115 23.57 7.65 12.71
N TYR A 116 24.08 6.89 13.68
CA TYR A 116 25.46 7.06 14.14
C TYR A 116 26.39 6.54 13.05
N LEU A 117 27.07 7.46 12.35
CA LEU A 117 27.99 7.11 11.26
C LEU A 117 29.35 7.80 11.44
N PRO A 118 30.44 7.23 10.94
CA PRO A 118 31.73 7.90 10.89
C PRO A 118 31.66 9.20 10.08
N ALA A 119 32.49 10.19 10.45
CA ALA A 119 32.58 11.47 9.74
C ALA A 119 32.79 11.31 8.22
N THR A 120 33.60 10.32 7.81
CA THR A 120 33.86 9.99 6.40
C THR A 120 32.60 9.64 5.62
N VAL A 121 31.64 8.96 6.24
CA VAL A 121 30.36 8.60 5.60
C VAL A 121 29.47 9.83 5.40
N TYR A 122 29.49 10.78 6.34
CA TYR A 122 28.75 12.03 6.21
C TYR A 122 29.34 12.95 5.14
N LEU A 123 30.67 13.04 5.05
CA LEU A 123 31.35 13.75 3.95
C LEU A 123 30.95 13.16 2.59
N ALA A 124 30.93 11.83 2.45
CA ALA A 124 30.50 11.16 1.22
C ALA A 124 29.02 11.41 0.89
N LYS A 125 28.18 11.63 1.91
CA LYS A 125 26.76 12.02 1.76
C LYS A 125 26.57 13.51 1.45
N GLY A 126 27.65 14.28 1.31
CA GLY A 126 27.61 15.69 0.92
C GLY A 126 27.48 16.69 2.06
N PHE A 127 27.68 16.27 3.31
CA PHE A 127 27.75 17.19 4.46
C PHE A 127 29.13 17.87 4.50
N THR A 128 29.19 19.13 4.94
CA THR A 128 30.44 19.87 5.10
C THR A 128 31.16 19.47 6.39
N GLN A 129 32.49 19.56 6.40
CA GLN A 129 33.31 19.26 7.57
C GLN A 129 32.89 20.13 8.78
N GLU A 130 32.63 21.42 8.55
CA GLU A 130 32.13 22.34 9.59
C GLU A 130 30.82 21.87 10.23
N HIS A 131 29.90 21.30 9.43
CA HIS A 131 28.61 20.80 9.93
C HIS A 131 28.78 19.54 10.79
N ILE A 132 29.77 18.71 10.46
CA ILE A 132 30.13 17.51 11.21
C ILE A 132 30.82 17.91 12.52
N ASP A 133 31.73 18.89 12.47
CA ASP A 133 32.51 19.33 13.62
C ASP A 133 31.64 20.04 14.67
N ASN A 134 30.64 20.79 14.22
CA ASN A 134 29.65 21.47 15.07
C ASN A 134 28.59 20.53 15.69
N CYS A 135 28.67 19.21 15.47
CA CYS A 135 27.72 18.25 16.03
C CYS A 135 28.23 17.66 17.36
N ASP A 136 27.48 17.91 18.44
CA ASP A 136 27.79 17.46 19.80
C ASP A 136 27.34 16.02 20.11
N ASP A 137 26.44 15.43 19.30
CA ASP A 137 25.93 14.06 19.52
C ASP A 137 26.91 13.02 18.93
N ARG A 138 27.97 12.74 19.70
CA ARG A 138 29.03 11.78 19.35
C ARG A 138 28.97 10.54 20.25
N ARG A 139 29.22 9.37 19.67
CA ARG A 139 29.40 8.11 20.40
C ARG A 139 30.65 7.41 19.92
N GLU A 140 31.34 6.77 20.85
CA GLU A 140 32.43 5.87 20.53
C GLU A 140 31.86 4.47 20.27
N HIS A 141 32.11 3.95 19.06
CA HIS A 141 31.74 2.57 18.73
C HIS A 141 33.01 1.71 18.58
N PRO A 142 33.24 0.74 19.48
CA PRO A 142 34.46 -0.06 19.48
C PRO A 142 34.58 -1.02 18.28
N HIS A 143 33.50 -1.33 17.56
CA HIS A 143 33.48 -2.38 16.52
C HIS A 143 33.35 -1.88 15.08
N LEU A 144 33.11 -0.58 14.84
CA LEU A 144 32.87 -0.04 13.49
C LEU A 144 34.18 0.18 12.68
N GLY A 145 35.33 -0.24 13.21
CA GLY A 145 36.64 -0.15 12.58
C GLY A 145 37.30 -1.48 12.18
N GLU A 146 36.68 -2.63 12.45
CA GLU A 146 37.35 -3.93 12.25
C GLU A 146 37.31 -4.46 10.81
N THR A 147 36.42 -3.96 9.95
CA THR A 147 36.15 -4.57 8.63
C THR A 147 36.79 -3.87 7.43
N ILE A 148 37.59 -2.82 7.63
CA ILE A 148 38.27 -2.14 6.53
C ILE A 148 39.72 -1.92 6.95
N LEU A 149 40.64 -2.61 6.27
CA LEU A 149 42.09 -2.68 6.48
C LEU A 149 42.54 -3.93 7.29
N GLU A 150 42.51 -5.08 6.61
CA GLU A 150 43.50 -6.15 6.87
C GLU A 150 44.90 -5.51 6.78
N GLY A 151 45.47 -5.11 7.93
CA GLY A 151 46.78 -4.47 8.01
C GLY A 151 46.94 -3.36 9.04
N SER A 152 45.90 -2.93 9.77
CA SER A 152 46.03 -1.93 10.83
C SER A 152 45.97 -2.58 12.22
N GLU A 153 47.13 -2.89 12.81
CA GLU A 153 47.30 -3.46 14.17
C GLU A 153 46.95 -2.49 15.33
N ARG A 154 46.16 -1.43 15.07
CA ARG A 154 45.64 -0.55 16.12
C ARG A 154 44.12 -0.58 16.08
N GLY A 155 43.52 -1.42 16.92
CA GLY A 155 42.10 -1.40 17.22
C GLY A 155 41.73 -0.08 17.90
N GLY A 156 41.47 0.95 17.11
CA GLY A 156 40.98 2.24 17.57
C GLY A 156 39.46 2.29 17.53
N SER A 157 38.85 2.72 18.63
CA SER A 157 37.45 3.16 18.63
C SER A 157 37.31 4.37 17.70
N PHE A 158 36.42 4.30 16.71
CA PHE A 158 36.16 5.43 15.82
C PHE A 158 34.94 6.21 16.35
N PRO A 159 35.03 7.53 16.54
CA PRO A 159 33.88 8.32 16.95
C PRO A 159 32.86 8.37 15.81
N THR A 160 31.66 7.89 16.09
CA THR A 160 30.49 8.07 15.22
C THR A 160 29.70 9.29 15.68
N ILE A 161 29.12 9.98 14.71
CA ILE A 161 28.42 11.24 14.92
C ILE A 161 26.99 11.04 14.46
N ARG A 162 26.02 11.68 15.12
CA ARG A 162 24.61 11.62 14.73
C ARG A 162 24.15 13.00 14.29
N ILE A 163 24.20 13.26 12.99
CA ILE A 163 23.74 14.54 12.45
C ILE A 163 22.20 14.51 12.39
N PRO A 164 21.50 15.47 13.05
CA PRO A 164 20.06 15.58 12.92
C PRO A 164 19.70 15.90 11.47
N ILE A 165 18.82 15.10 10.87
CA ILE A 165 18.39 15.32 9.49
C ILE A 165 17.37 16.46 9.52
N GLN A 166 17.85 17.70 9.45
CA GLN A 166 16.98 18.85 9.28
C GLN A 166 16.36 18.79 7.88
N SER A 167 15.03 18.73 7.78
CA SER A 167 14.37 19.09 6.52
C SER A 167 12.99 19.72 6.65
N ARG A 168 12.43 19.90 7.85
CA ARG A 168 11.20 20.68 8.04
C ARG A 168 11.24 21.51 9.32
N SER A 169 10.67 22.71 9.27
CA SER A 169 10.48 23.48 10.49
C SER A 169 9.56 22.71 11.43
N THR A 170 9.81 22.75 12.74
CA THR A 170 8.97 22.06 13.73
C THR A 170 7.50 22.51 13.68
N GLY A 171 7.26 23.73 13.17
CA GLY A 171 5.93 24.26 12.88
C GLY A 171 5.24 23.51 11.75
N GLU A 172 5.89 23.36 10.59
CA GLU A 172 5.34 22.64 9.43
C GLU A 172 5.05 21.16 9.74
N ILE A 173 5.91 20.51 10.53
CA ILE A 173 5.68 19.14 11.00
C ILE A 173 4.41 19.09 11.86
N ARG A 174 4.31 20.00 12.84
CA ARG A 174 3.15 20.07 13.73
C ARG A 174 1.86 20.33 12.94
N GLU A 175 1.87 21.29 12.03
CA GLU A 175 0.71 21.63 11.19
C GLU A 175 0.30 20.45 10.30
N SER A 176 1.24 19.81 9.61
CA SER A 176 0.96 18.65 8.76
C SER A 176 0.38 17.47 9.55
N ILE A 177 0.92 17.20 10.73
CA ILE A 177 0.41 16.16 11.62
C ILE A 177 -0.99 16.55 12.11
N GLN A 178 -1.17 17.78 12.55
CA GLN A 178 -2.44 18.27 13.06
C GLN A 178 -3.55 18.23 12.00
N GLU A 179 -3.25 18.59 10.75
CA GLU A 179 -4.17 18.46 9.62
C GLU A 179 -4.57 17.00 9.37
N GLU A 180 -3.62 16.07 9.40
CA GLU A 180 -3.89 14.64 9.21
C GLU A 180 -4.74 14.07 10.35
N ILE A 181 -4.44 14.44 11.61
CA ILE A 181 -5.22 14.05 12.78
C ILE A 181 -6.64 14.61 12.68
N ASN A 182 -6.81 15.90 12.36
CA ASN A 182 -8.11 16.53 12.18
C ASN A 182 -8.92 15.85 11.08
N LYS A 183 -8.27 15.50 9.96
CA LYS A 183 -8.92 14.79 8.85
C LYS A 183 -9.40 13.41 9.28
N ARG A 184 -8.56 12.64 9.99
CA ARG A 184 -8.91 11.31 10.50
C ARG A 184 -10.04 11.37 11.52
N VAL A 185 -10.04 12.33 12.44
CA VAL A 185 -11.13 12.53 13.41
C VAL A 185 -12.46 12.81 12.68
N LYS A 186 -12.43 13.67 11.65
CA LYS A 186 -13.61 13.92 10.79
C LYS A 186 -14.06 12.68 10.02
N ASP A 187 -13.12 11.89 9.48
CA ASP A 187 -13.42 10.69 8.70
C ASP A 187 -14.02 9.58 9.58
N VAL A 188 -13.50 9.37 10.78
CA VAL A 188 -14.07 8.44 11.78
C VAL A 188 -15.50 8.84 12.14
N ARG A 189 -15.74 10.14 12.38
CA ARG A 189 -17.08 10.65 12.69
C ARG A 189 -18.07 10.45 11.54
N LYS A 190 -17.62 10.59 10.28
CA LYS A 190 -18.45 10.38 9.08
C LYS A 190 -18.77 8.89 8.83
N LYS A 191 -17.87 7.98 9.19
CA LYS A 191 -18.02 6.52 8.97
C LYS A 191 -18.65 5.79 10.17
N LYS A 192 -19.31 6.51 11.07
CA LYS A 192 -19.94 5.96 12.27
C LYS A 192 -20.91 4.84 11.91
N GLY A 193 -20.53 3.59 12.21
CA GLY A 193 -21.32 2.38 11.94
C GLY A 193 -20.59 1.29 11.13
N ASP A 194 -19.43 1.59 10.54
CA ASP A 194 -18.62 0.60 9.83
C ASP A 194 -17.55 0.01 10.77
N PRO A 195 -17.62 -1.30 11.12
CA PRO A 195 -16.66 -1.95 12.01
C PRO A 195 -15.26 -2.10 11.39
N THR A 196 -15.07 -1.73 10.12
CA THR A 196 -13.78 -1.87 9.41
C THR A 196 -12.87 -0.64 9.45
N THR A 197 -13.08 0.32 10.36
CA THR A 197 -12.16 1.46 10.51
C THR A 197 -10.78 1.01 10.98
N LYS A 198 -9.90 0.82 9.97
CA LYS A 198 -8.50 0.41 10.04
C LYS A 198 -7.66 1.24 11.00
N ASP A 199 -6.69 0.54 11.59
CA ASP A 199 -5.73 0.97 12.58
C ASP A 199 -5.11 2.35 12.33
N TRP A 200 -4.98 3.08 13.44
CA TRP A 200 -4.23 4.32 13.54
C TRP A 200 -2.74 4.04 13.67
N ASP A 201 -2.13 3.55 12.59
CA ASP A 201 -0.69 3.72 12.43
C ASP A 201 -0.46 5.12 11.84
N LEU A 202 0.15 5.99 12.64
CA LEU A 202 0.81 7.18 12.10
C LEU A 202 1.93 6.63 11.22
N PRO A 203 2.03 7.02 9.94
CA PRO A 203 3.11 6.54 9.10
C PRO A 203 4.45 6.88 9.76
N SER A 204 5.15 5.85 10.25
CA SER A 204 6.59 5.94 10.46
C SER A 204 7.19 6.15 9.07
N HIS A 205 7.60 7.38 8.78
CA HIS A 205 8.13 7.71 7.47
C HIS A 205 9.51 7.06 7.29
N THR A 206 9.55 5.90 6.65
CA THR A 206 10.44 5.70 5.50
C THR A 206 9.68 6.07 4.24
N SER A 207 9.58 7.36 3.95
CA SER A 207 9.60 7.90 2.57
C SER A 207 9.41 9.41 2.57
N LYS A 208 10.25 10.04 1.75
CA LYS A 208 10.49 11.46 1.58
C LYS A 208 9.26 12.29 1.15
N GLU A 209 9.42 13.58 1.44
CA GLU A 209 8.89 14.75 0.71
C GLU A 209 7.46 15.26 0.99
N SER A 210 7.46 16.27 1.85
CA SER A 210 6.71 17.52 1.82
C SER A 210 7.78 18.60 2.09
N GLN A 211 7.74 19.85 1.61
CA GLN A 211 6.57 20.66 1.36
C GLN A 211 7.01 21.97 0.64
N THR A 212 7.16 21.97 -0.68
CA THR A 212 7.28 23.22 -1.47
C THR A 212 6.64 23.05 -2.86
N ALA A 213 5.39 22.57 -2.90
CA ALA A 213 4.77 22.22 -4.19
C ALA A 213 3.24 22.06 -4.10
N LYS A 214 2.49 23.06 -3.61
CA LYS A 214 1.01 22.96 -3.46
C LYS A 214 0.24 22.89 -4.81
N ALA A 215 0.90 23.09 -5.96
CA ALA A 215 0.34 22.80 -7.29
C ALA A 215 0.92 21.52 -7.94
N GLU A 216 2.21 21.22 -7.69
CA GLU A 216 2.89 20.04 -8.24
C GLU A 216 2.50 18.72 -7.54
N THR A 217 2.09 18.74 -6.27
CA THR A 217 1.72 17.52 -5.52
C THR A 217 0.38 16.91 -5.93
N ALA A 218 -0.56 17.70 -6.46
CA ALA A 218 -1.79 17.18 -7.05
C ALA A 218 -1.50 16.47 -8.39
N ALA A 219 -0.63 17.06 -9.22
CA ALA A 219 -0.16 16.46 -10.47
C ALA A 219 0.63 15.17 -10.22
N LYS A 220 1.54 15.16 -9.23
CA LYS A 220 2.31 13.95 -8.85
C LYS A 220 1.42 12.84 -8.26
N LYS A 221 0.42 13.15 -7.41
CA LYS A 221 -0.56 12.15 -6.93
C LYS A 221 -1.46 11.62 -8.05
N ALA A 222 -1.90 12.48 -8.97
CA ALA A 222 -2.66 12.07 -10.16
C ALA A 222 -1.80 11.18 -11.08
N ALA A 223 -0.53 11.53 -11.29
CA ALA A 223 0.44 10.77 -12.06
C ALA A 223 0.71 9.37 -11.48
N VAL A 224 0.89 9.26 -10.16
CA VAL A 224 1.05 7.96 -9.48
C VAL A 224 -0.21 7.10 -9.58
N LYS A 225 -1.40 7.71 -9.44
CA LYS A 225 -2.68 6.99 -9.60
C LYS A 225 -2.90 6.56 -11.06
N ALA A 226 -2.59 7.42 -12.02
CA ALA A 226 -2.66 7.14 -13.45
C ALA A 226 -1.68 6.02 -13.84
N LYS A 227 -0.46 6.04 -13.30
CA LYS A 227 0.53 4.97 -13.50
C LYS A 227 0.03 3.63 -12.96
N LYS A 228 -0.47 3.58 -11.71
CA LYS A 228 -1.04 2.34 -11.14
C LYS A 228 -2.22 1.82 -11.96
N GLN A 229 -3.08 2.70 -12.44
CA GLN A 229 -4.20 2.34 -13.30
C GLN A 229 -3.73 1.83 -14.67
N ALA A 230 -2.76 2.49 -15.29
CA ALA A 230 -2.17 2.07 -16.57
C ALA A 230 -1.50 0.70 -16.45
N VAL A 231 -0.72 0.45 -15.39
CA VAL A 231 -0.09 -0.85 -15.11
C VAL A 231 -1.16 -1.93 -14.92
N ALA A 232 -2.21 -1.68 -14.13
CA ALA A 232 -3.28 -2.65 -13.90
C ALA A 232 -4.05 -2.97 -15.20
N VAL A 233 -4.31 -1.96 -16.04
CA VAL A 233 -4.94 -2.17 -17.34
C VAL A 233 -4.01 -2.95 -18.27
N ALA A 234 -2.73 -2.59 -18.38
CA ALA A 234 -1.75 -3.30 -19.21
C ALA A 234 -1.61 -4.78 -18.80
N GLN A 235 -1.45 -5.07 -17.50
CA GLN A 235 -1.36 -6.45 -16.98
C GLN A 235 -2.62 -7.27 -17.33
N SER A 236 -3.80 -6.69 -17.14
CA SER A 236 -5.07 -7.41 -17.40
C SER A 236 -5.44 -7.53 -18.88
N SER A 237 -4.83 -6.76 -19.77
CA SER A 237 -5.21 -6.69 -21.20
C SER A 237 -4.18 -7.24 -22.18
N LEU A 238 -2.89 -7.32 -21.80
CA LEU A 238 -1.81 -7.73 -22.71
C LEU A 238 -2.07 -9.10 -23.35
N ALA A 239 -2.52 -10.09 -22.57
CA ALA A 239 -2.83 -11.43 -23.08
C ALA A 239 -3.94 -11.40 -24.14
N SER A 240 -5.01 -10.63 -23.90
CA SER A 240 -6.13 -10.48 -24.84
C SER A 240 -5.71 -9.75 -26.11
N VAL A 241 -4.98 -8.64 -26.00
CA VAL A 241 -4.47 -7.87 -27.15
C VAL A 241 -3.53 -8.72 -27.99
N THR A 242 -2.63 -9.47 -27.36
CA THR A 242 -1.69 -10.37 -28.05
C THR A 242 -2.43 -11.49 -28.78
N SER A 243 -3.44 -12.10 -28.14
CA SER A 243 -4.27 -13.14 -28.76
C SER A 243 -5.03 -12.63 -29.99
N LEU A 244 -5.64 -11.44 -29.90
CA LEU A 244 -6.33 -10.80 -31.02
C LEU A 244 -5.35 -10.45 -32.16
N TRP A 245 -4.19 -9.89 -31.83
CA TRP A 245 -3.15 -9.55 -32.81
C TRP A 245 -2.65 -10.80 -33.55
N CYS A 246 -2.38 -11.89 -32.84
CA CYS A 246 -2.02 -13.17 -33.45
C CYS A 246 -3.14 -13.68 -34.36
N SER A 247 -4.39 -13.63 -33.90
CA SER A 247 -5.56 -14.09 -34.66
C SER A 247 -5.71 -13.34 -35.98
N VAL A 248 -5.58 -12.01 -35.98
CA VAL A 248 -5.60 -11.19 -37.20
C VAL A 248 -4.39 -11.49 -38.09
N SER A 249 -3.20 -11.69 -37.51
CA SER A 249 -1.98 -12.01 -38.26
C SER A 249 -2.08 -13.33 -39.03
N THR A 250 -2.84 -14.32 -38.55
CA THR A 250 -3.07 -15.58 -39.29
C THR A 250 -3.87 -15.44 -40.58
N TRP A 251 -4.41 -14.24 -40.85
CA TRP A 251 -5.11 -13.91 -42.10
C TRP A 251 -4.24 -13.18 -43.11
N GLU A 252 -3.02 -12.80 -42.75
CA GLU A 252 -2.06 -12.32 -43.74
C GLU A 252 -1.69 -13.45 -44.70
N GLY A 253 -1.80 -13.18 -46.00
CA GLY A 253 -1.54 -14.14 -47.06
C GLY A 253 -2.74 -15.03 -47.43
N LYS A 254 -3.88 -14.93 -46.74
CA LYS A 254 -5.12 -15.58 -47.20
C LYS A 254 -5.78 -14.71 -48.27
N GLU A 255 -6.18 -15.34 -49.37
CA GLU A 255 -7.04 -14.69 -50.37
C GLU A 255 -8.40 -14.35 -49.73
N THR A 256 -8.65 -13.07 -49.49
CA THR A 256 -9.94 -12.53 -49.05
C THR A 256 -10.27 -11.28 -49.87
N ASP A 257 -11.46 -10.73 -49.67
CA ASP A 257 -11.90 -9.48 -50.29
C ASP A 257 -10.94 -8.31 -49.96
N PRO A 258 -10.54 -7.47 -50.94
CA PRO A 258 -9.62 -6.36 -50.72
C PRO A 258 -10.06 -5.37 -49.63
N ALA A 259 -11.37 -5.14 -49.47
CA ALA A 259 -11.87 -4.23 -48.44
C ALA A 259 -11.76 -4.84 -47.03
N LEU A 260 -12.04 -6.14 -46.89
CA LEU A 260 -11.78 -6.87 -45.63
C LEU A 260 -10.29 -6.95 -45.30
N LEU A 261 -9.44 -7.11 -46.31
CA LEU A 261 -7.99 -7.15 -46.13
C LEU A 261 -7.42 -5.80 -45.66
N ALA A 262 -7.96 -4.68 -46.16
CA ALA A 262 -7.62 -3.34 -45.68
C ALA A 262 -8.02 -3.17 -44.20
N LYS A 263 -9.25 -3.55 -43.82
CA LYS A 263 -9.71 -3.51 -42.42
C LYS A 263 -8.85 -4.38 -41.50
N LEU A 264 -8.46 -5.58 -41.93
CA LEU A 264 -7.58 -6.46 -41.15
C LEU A 264 -6.19 -5.84 -40.93
N LYS A 265 -5.63 -5.16 -41.95
CA LYS A 265 -4.33 -4.46 -41.82
C LYS A 265 -4.42 -3.30 -40.82
N ASP A 266 -5.48 -2.51 -40.87
CA ASP A 266 -5.69 -1.41 -39.92
C ASP A 266 -5.87 -1.92 -38.49
N LEU A 267 -6.69 -2.95 -38.30
CA LEU A 267 -6.87 -3.60 -37.00
C LEU A 267 -5.57 -4.22 -36.48
N LYS A 268 -4.78 -4.85 -37.35
CA LYS A 268 -3.47 -5.40 -36.99
C LYS A 268 -2.51 -4.30 -36.52
N CYS A 269 -2.45 -3.19 -37.25
CA CYS A 269 -1.59 -2.06 -36.91
C CYS A 269 -1.96 -1.49 -35.54
N LYS A 270 -3.27 -1.26 -35.33
CA LYS A 270 -3.81 -0.73 -34.06
C LYS A 270 -3.56 -1.68 -32.87
N LEU A 271 -3.81 -2.98 -33.05
CA LEU A 271 -3.51 -4.01 -32.03
C LEU A 271 -2.00 -4.12 -31.74
N GLY A 272 -1.16 -3.97 -32.77
CA GLY A 272 0.30 -3.96 -32.61
C GLY A 272 0.78 -2.76 -31.79
N GLN A 273 0.23 -1.57 -32.05
CA GLN A 273 0.51 -0.37 -31.25
C GLN A 273 0.06 -0.53 -29.80
N TRP A 274 -1.12 -1.11 -29.56
CA TRP A 274 -1.63 -1.37 -28.22
C TRP A 274 -0.79 -2.40 -27.47
N LYS A 275 -0.35 -3.46 -28.15
CA LYS A 275 0.57 -4.46 -27.60
C LYS A 275 1.88 -3.80 -27.15
N LEU A 276 2.52 -3.03 -28.04
CA LEU A 276 3.77 -2.33 -27.74
C LEU A 276 3.59 -1.32 -26.58
N SER A 277 2.49 -0.57 -26.56
CA SER A 277 2.17 0.37 -25.48
C SER A 277 2.01 -0.36 -24.13
N ALA A 278 1.31 -1.50 -24.10
CA ALA A 278 1.17 -2.30 -22.89
C ALA A 278 2.51 -2.90 -22.42
N GLU A 279 3.34 -3.40 -23.34
CA GLU A 279 4.68 -3.92 -23.03
C GLU A 279 5.60 -2.83 -22.46
N GLN A 280 5.58 -1.62 -23.04
CA GLN A 280 6.36 -0.48 -22.54
C GLN A 280 5.93 -0.03 -21.13
N VAL A 281 4.61 0.00 -20.86
CA VAL A 281 4.08 0.32 -19.51
C VAL A 281 4.53 -0.72 -18.48
N LEU A 282 4.59 -2.01 -18.86
CA LEU A 282 5.04 -3.08 -17.96
C LEU A 282 6.54 -3.10 -17.77
N ALA A 283 7.33 -2.80 -18.82
CA ALA A 283 8.78 -2.71 -18.75
C ALA A 283 9.24 -1.56 -17.84
N LYS A 284 8.50 -0.43 -17.84
CA LYS A 284 8.79 0.75 -17.01
C LYS A 284 8.00 0.78 -15.70
N LYS A 285 7.45 -0.35 -15.25
CA LYS A 285 6.62 -0.41 -14.02
C LYS A 285 7.37 0.06 -12.77
N ASP A 286 8.69 -0.20 -12.71
CA ASP A 286 9.57 0.12 -11.58
C ASP A 286 10.26 1.48 -11.73
N THR A 287 10.14 2.14 -12.89
CA THR A 287 10.74 3.45 -13.19
C THR A 287 9.78 4.59 -12.82
N GLU A 288 10.23 5.75 -12.35
CA GLU A 288 9.33 6.87 -12.01
C GLU A 288 8.59 7.49 -13.22
N GLU A 289 9.00 7.13 -14.43
CA GLU A 289 8.42 7.62 -15.68
C GLU A 289 6.98 7.13 -15.88
N VAL A 290 6.05 8.06 -16.13
CA VAL A 290 4.67 7.73 -16.46
C VAL A 290 4.55 7.49 -17.96
N VAL A 291 4.42 6.22 -18.33
CA VAL A 291 4.07 5.85 -19.71
C VAL A 291 2.55 5.85 -19.84
N PRO A 292 1.96 6.71 -20.68
CA PRO A 292 0.53 6.67 -20.95
C PRO A 292 0.17 5.42 -21.74
N LEU A 293 -0.90 4.74 -21.32
CA LEU A 293 -1.46 3.62 -22.06
C LEU A 293 -2.30 4.17 -23.22
N ALA A 294 -2.09 3.66 -24.44
CA ALA A 294 -2.76 4.14 -25.65
C ALA A 294 -4.26 3.78 -25.74
N PHE A 295 -4.78 3.01 -24.77
CA PHE A 295 -6.15 2.48 -24.80
C PHE A 295 -6.71 2.23 -23.40
N SER A 296 -8.03 2.21 -23.30
CA SER A 296 -8.78 1.87 -22.09
C SER A 296 -9.42 0.48 -22.18
N LYS A 297 -9.97 -0.02 -21.07
CA LYS A 297 -10.71 -1.30 -21.04
C LYS A 297 -11.97 -1.28 -21.92
N SER A 298 -12.63 -0.13 -22.06
CA SER A 298 -13.78 0.01 -22.96
C SER A 298 -13.36 -0.10 -24.42
N ASP A 299 -12.25 0.53 -24.79
CA ASP A 299 -11.74 0.48 -26.16
C ASP A 299 -11.37 -0.95 -26.56
N LEU A 300 -10.80 -1.72 -25.63
CA LEU A 300 -10.50 -3.13 -25.84
C LEU A 300 -11.73 -3.99 -26.12
N LYS A 301 -12.84 -3.74 -25.41
CA LYS A 301 -14.09 -4.47 -25.67
C LYS A 301 -14.64 -4.14 -27.05
N THR A 302 -14.65 -2.87 -27.42
CA THR A 302 -15.12 -2.41 -28.74
C THR A 302 -14.27 -2.99 -29.86
N LEU A 303 -12.94 -2.87 -29.74
CA LEU A 303 -12.02 -3.40 -30.75
C LEU A 303 -12.06 -4.93 -30.81
N SER A 304 -12.20 -5.62 -29.68
CA SER A 304 -12.36 -7.08 -29.66
C SER A 304 -13.60 -7.53 -30.42
N LYS A 305 -14.71 -6.78 -30.32
CA LYS A 305 -15.93 -7.08 -31.06
C LYS A 305 -15.73 -6.85 -32.56
N GLU A 306 -15.17 -5.70 -32.92
CA GLU A 306 -14.86 -5.35 -34.31
C GLU A 306 -13.94 -6.39 -34.97
N VAL A 307 -12.90 -6.86 -34.27
CA VAL A 307 -12.01 -7.93 -34.74
C VAL A 307 -12.78 -9.23 -34.94
N GLN A 308 -13.67 -9.61 -34.02
CA GLN A 308 -14.48 -10.83 -34.17
C GLN A 308 -15.44 -10.75 -35.35
N ASP A 309 -16.07 -9.60 -35.56
CA ASP A 309 -16.99 -9.36 -36.68
C ASP A 309 -16.24 -9.48 -38.03
N VAL A 310 -15.11 -8.77 -38.18
CA VAL A 310 -14.29 -8.82 -39.41
C VAL A 310 -13.72 -10.22 -39.66
N LEU A 311 -13.29 -10.93 -38.61
CA LEU A 311 -12.84 -12.33 -38.74
C LEU A 311 -13.99 -13.27 -39.10
N GLY A 312 -15.21 -12.98 -38.64
CA GLY A 312 -16.44 -13.67 -39.02
C GLY A 312 -16.71 -13.52 -40.52
N ASP A 313 -16.68 -12.29 -41.01
CA ASP A 313 -16.86 -11.96 -42.43
C ASP A 313 -15.80 -12.64 -43.32
N CYS A 314 -14.53 -12.62 -42.89
CA CYS A 314 -13.45 -13.29 -43.61
C CYS A 314 -13.65 -14.81 -43.69
N LYS A 315 -14.11 -15.44 -42.60
CA LYS A 315 -14.45 -16.88 -42.61
C LYS A 315 -15.63 -17.18 -43.52
N GLN A 316 -16.64 -16.32 -43.55
CA GLN A 316 -17.80 -16.47 -44.41
C GLN A 316 -17.42 -16.33 -45.89
N ALA A 317 -16.67 -15.28 -46.25
CA ALA A 317 -16.14 -15.07 -47.58
C ALA A 317 -15.28 -16.24 -48.06
N GLN A 318 -14.42 -16.80 -47.18
CA GLN A 318 -13.60 -17.96 -47.51
C GLN A 318 -14.45 -19.23 -47.71
N LYS A 319 -15.48 -19.46 -46.88
CA LYS A 319 -16.43 -20.56 -47.06
C LYS A 319 -17.18 -20.46 -48.38
N GLU A 320 -17.66 -19.26 -48.72
CA GLU A 320 -18.37 -19.01 -49.97
C GLU A 320 -17.47 -19.19 -51.19
N LYS A 321 -16.22 -18.68 -51.14
CA LYS A 321 -15.21 -18.93 -52.16
C LYS A 321 -14.94 -20.42 -52.35
N ASN A 322 -14.82 -21.18 -51.26
CA ASN A 322 -14.63 -22.63 -51.33
C ASN A 322 -15.88 -23.34 -51.90
N ARG A 323 -17.09 -22.88 -51.56
CA ARG A 323 -18.34 -23.40 -52.12
C ARG A 323 -18.42 -23.16 -53.63
N LEU A 324 -18.08 -21.96 -54.09
CA LEU A 324 -18.02 -21.61 -55.51
C LEU A 324 -16.93 -22.40 -56.25
N LYS A 325 -15.74 -22.56 -55.66
CA LYS A 325 -14.67 -23.41 -56.23
C LYS A 325 -15.10 -24.88 -56.35
N LYS A 326 -15.84 -25.41 -55.38
CA LYS A 326 -16.38 -26.78 -55.43
C LYS A 326 -17.46 -26.91 -56.49
N ALA A 327 -18.42 -25.98 -56.53
CA ALA A 327 -19.47 -25.94 -57.55
C ALA A 327 -18.89 -25.77 -58.97
N ALA A 328 -17.83 -24.97 -59.17
CA ALA A 328 -17.16 -24.83 -60.45
C ALA A 328 -16.37 -26.09 -60.88
N LYS A 329 -15.86 -26.87 -59.93
CA LYS A 329 -15.26 -28.19 -60.21
C LYS A 329 -16.31 -29.23 -60.59
N GLU A 330 -17.47 -29.19 -59.94
CA GLU A 330 -18.60 -30.10 -60.22
C GLU A 330 -19.35 -29.73 -61.50
N ALA A 331 -19.37 -28.45 -61.90
CA ALA A 331 -19.92 -27.96 -63.17
C ALA A 331 -18.98 -28.17 -64.38
N LYS A 332 -17.79 -28.76 -64.18
CA LYS A 332 -16.95 -29.29 -65.26
C LYS A 332 -17.18 -30.81 -65.44
N PRO A 333 -18.28 -31.23 -66.11
CA PRO A 333 -18.26 -32.43 -66.92
C PRO A 333 -18.51 -32.09 -68.41
N ALA A 334 -17.80 -32.80 -69.29
CA ALA A 334 -18.01 -32.91 -70.75
C ALA A 334 -17.50 -31.80 -71.70
N ALA A 335 -16.22 -31.40 -71.61
CA ALA A 335 -15.54 -30.72 -72.74
C ALA A 335 -14.12 -31.26 -73.05
N THR A 336 -13.79 -32.45 -72.57
CA THR A 336 -12.54 -33.17 -72.93
C THR A 336 -12.80 -34.63 -73.27
N GLU A 337 -13.92 -34.89 -73.97
CA GLU A 337 -14.20 -36.19 -74.57
C GLU A 337 -14.82 -36.00 -75.97
N ALA A 338 -14.18 -35.21 -76.83
CA ALA A 338 -14.53 -35.07 -78.23
C ALA A 338 -13.34 -34.59 -79.08
N GLU A 339 -12.20 -35.29 -79.02
CA GLU A 339 -11.21 -35.29 -80.10
C GLU A 339 -10.15 -36.38 -79.85
N ASN A 340 -10.46 -37.61 -80.24
CA ASN A 340 -9.43 -38.60 -80.60
C ASN A 340 -10.01 -39.51 -81.69
N PRO A 341 -9.38 -39.60 -82.89
CA PRO A 341 -9.84 -40.45 -83.97
C PRO A 341 -9.66 -41.95 -83.65
N PRO A 342 -10.44 -42.84 -84.27
CA PRO A 342 -10.48 -44.25 -83.90
C PRO A 342 -9.19 -44.98 -84.31
N THR A 343 -8.41 -45.44 -83.33
CA THR A 343 -7.31 -46.37 -83.55
C THR A 343 -7.82 -47.76 -83.94
N LEU A 344 -7.47 -48.17 -85.16
CA LEU A 344 -7.71 -49.50 -85.74
C LEU A 344 -7.19 -50.64 -84.85
N LYS A 345 -8.05 -51.64 -84.61
CA LYS A 345 -7.72 -52.92 -83.97
C LYS A 345 -6.59 -53.64 -84.72
N ARG A 346 -5.39 -53.73 -84.11
CA ARG A 346 -4.35 -54.68 -84.52
C ARG A 346 -4.59 -56.05 -83.87
N ARG A 347 -4.92 -57.00 -84.73
CA ARG A 347 -5.11 -58.44 -84.50
C ARG A 347 -3.82 -59.05 -83.92
N ARG A 348 -3.88 -59.66 -82.74
CA ARG A 348 -2.78 -60.45 -82.16
C ARG A 348 -2.66 -61.76 -82.96
N VAL A 349 -1.52 -61.96 -83.62
CA VAL A 349 -1.14 -63.25 -84.22
C VAL A 349 -0.41 -64.03 -83.14
N ASN A 350 -0.97 -65.18 -82.76
CA ASN A 350 -0.27 -66.21 -81.98
C ASN A 350 0.82 -66.83 -82.85
N LYS A 351 2.07 -66.85 -82.37
CA LYS A 351 3.08 -67.82 -82.80
C LYS A 351 3.54 -68.56 -81.56
N GLY A 352 3.30 -69.86 -81.58
CA GLY A 352 3.73 -70.78 -80.55
C GLY A 352 5.23 -71.05 -80.61
N SER A 353 5.71 -71.63 -79.52
CA SER A 353 6.81 -72.59 -79.47
C SER A 353 6.47 -73.59 -78.37
#